data_AF-A0A2I0QK81-F1
#
_entry.id   AF-A0A2I0QK81-F1
#
_cell.length_a   1.000
_cell.length_b   1.000
_cell.length_c   1.000
_cell.angle_alpha   90.00
_cell.angle_beta   90.00
_cell.angle_gamma   90.00
#
_symmetry.space_group_name_H-M   'P 1'
#
loop_
_entity.id
_entity.type
_entity.pdbx_description
1 polymer ?
#
loop_
_entity_poly.entity_id
_entity_poly.type
_entity_poly.pdbx_seq_one_letter_code
_entity_poly.pdbx_strand_id
1 'polypeptide(L)'
;MQICGGGRYDNLIGLFSEDKGVQDNKSKNTPAVGFAYGFDRVIEALKMQNLSPKFENGKILITFVSEEFKDYCIKVVKELRERNIIADLDIMKRKVKKAMEYANNKYRYVIIVGKKEVEENRVTLRDMESGEQKFLGIEEINI
;
A
#
# COMPACT_ATOMS: atom_id res chain seq x y z
N MET A 1 -17.14 20.28 -8.56
CA MET A 1 -17.07 19.93 -7.12
C MET A 1 -15.95 20.75 -6.50
N GLN A 2 -16.23 21.54 -5.47
CA GLN A 2 -15.20 22.25 -4.72
C GLN A 2 -14.55 21.29 -3.72
N ILE A 3 -13.24 21.07 -3.83
CA ILE A 3 -12.49 20.13 -2.97
C ILE A 3 -11.63 20.84 -1.91
N CYS A 4 -11.35 22.12 -2.11
CA CYS A 4 -10.59 22.96 -1.20
C CYS A 4 -11.16 24.38 -1.10
N GLY A 5 -10.77 25.09 -0.05
CA GLY A 5 -11.12 26.49 0.17
C GLY A 5 -10.13 27.13 1.15
N GLY A 6 -9.94 28.43 1.03
CA GLY A 6 -8.98 29.15 1.87
C GLY A 6 -9.03 30.65 1.61
N GLY A 7 -8.13 31.36 2.27
CA GLY A 7 -8.06 32.81 2.18
C GLY A 7 -6.99 33.42 3.06
N ARG A 8 -7.03 34.74 3.10
CA ARG A 8 -6.22 35.59 3.97
C ARG A 8 -7.06 36.02 5.17
N TYR A 9 -6.46 35.96 6.35
CA TYR A 9 -7.11 36.17 7.64
C TYR A 9 -6.22 37.02 8.54
N ASP A 10 -6.26 38.33 8.33
CA ASP A 10 -5.30 39.24 8.96
C ASP A 10 -5.47 39.37 10.48
N ASN A 11 -6.70 39.13 10.96
CA ASN A 11 -7.07 39.36 12.36
C ASN A 11 -7.39 38.06 13.13
N LEU A 12 -7.34 36.89 12.47
CA LEU A 12 -7.79 35.63 13.08
C LEU A 12 -6.97 35.25 14.32
N ILE A 13 -5.65 35.43 14.27
CA ILE A 13 -4.75 35.16 15.41
C ILE A 13 -4.97 36.19 16.54
N GLY A 14 -5.30 37.43 16.16
CA GLY A 14 -5.60 38.50 17.10
C GLY A 14 -6.82 38.19 17.98
N LEU A 15 -7.89 37.62 17.41
CA LEU A 15 -9.10 37.24 18.15
C LEU A 15 -8.80 36.30 19.33
N PHE A 16 -7.95 35.28 19.12
CA PHE A 16 -7.57 34.34 20.18
C PHE A 16 -6.53 34.91 21.17
N SER A 17 -5.76 35.90 20.75
CA SER A 17 -4.78 36.58 21.60
C SER A 17 -5.47 37.52 22.59
N GLU A 18 -6.52 38.22 22.13
CA GLU A 18 -7.36 39.07 22.98
C GLU A 18 -8.13 38.28 24.03
N ASP A 19 -8.73 37.15 23.65
CA ASP A 19 -9.42 36.23 24.58
C ASP A 19 -8.48 35.68 25.67
N LYS A 20 -7.16 35.66 25.44
CA LYS A 20 -6.15 35.18 26.40
C LYS A 20 -5.42 36.31 27.14
N GLY A 21 -5.88 37.56 27.01
CA GLY A 21 -5.31 38.71 27.70
C GLY A 21 -3.91 39.11 27.20
N VAL A 22 -3.51 38.66 26.01
CA VAL A 22 -2.23 39.00 25.40
C VAL A 22 -2.32 40.40 24.79
N GLN A 23 -1.49 41.34 25.28
CA GLN A 23 -1.57 42.76 24.90
C GLN A 23 -0.45 43.24 23.97
N ASP A 24 0.41 42.36 23.48
CA ASP A 24 1.45 42.79 22.56
C ASP A 24 0.88 43.02 21.13
N ASN A 25 1.27 44.14 20.52
CA ASN A 25 0.83 44.53 19.18
C ASN A 25 1.24 43.52 18.09
N LYS A 26 2.25 42.68 18.38
CA LYS A 26 2.74 41.67 17.45
C LYS A 26 1.76 40.50 17.36
N SER A 27 1.29 39.97 18.50
CA SER A 27 0.26 38.92 18.52
C SER A 27 -1.11 39.39 18.01
N LYS A 28 -1.47 40.66 18.23
CA LYS A 28 -2.73 41.24 17.74
C LYS A 28 -2.78 41.46 16.22
N ASN A 29 -1.64 41.78 15.61
CA ASN A 29 -1.55 42.08 14.18
C ASN A 29 -0.63 41.06 13.49
N THR A 30 -1.04 39.79 13.53
CA THR A 30 -0.35 38.70 12.82
C THR A 30 -1.18 38.26 11.62
N PRO A 31 -0.87 38.74 10.40
CA PRO A 31 -1.48 38.27 9.18
C PRO A 31 -1.27 36.78 8.92
N ALA A 32 -2.33 36.08 8.52
CA ALA A 32 -2.26 34.67 8.17
C ALA A 32 -2.88 34.42 6.80
N VAL A 33 -2.35 33.44 6.08
CA VAL A 33 -2.98 32.86 4.88
C VAL A 33 -3.04 31.35 5.07
N GLY A 34 -4.11 30.74 4.57
CA GLY A 34 -4.27 29.30 4.70
C GLY A 34 -5.39 28.78 3.84
N PHE A 35 -5.37 27.48 3.60
CA PHE A 35 -6.45 26.76 2.96
C PHE A 35 -6.58 25.39 3.62
N ALA A 36 -7.75 24.80 3.44
CA ALA A 36 -8.02 23.42 3.80
C ALA A 36 -8.64 22.71 2.60
N TYR A 37 -8.54 21.39 2.60
CA TYR A 37 -9.21 20.54 1.64
C TYR A 37 -9.98 19.44 2.37
N GLY A 38 -11.11 19.03 1.80
CA GLY A 38 -11.90 17.92 2.33
C GLY A 38 -11.33 16.62 1.81
N PHE A 39 -10.70 15.81 2.66
CA PHE A 39 -10.12 14.53 2.26
C PHE A 39 -11.14 13.63 1.55
N ASP A 40 -12.35 13.49 2.09
CA ASP A 40 -13.41 12.69 1.48
C ASP A 40 -13.80 13.21 0.09
N ARG A 41 -13.80 14.54 -0.10
CA ARG A 41 -14.09 15.19 -1.40
C ARG A 41 -12.98 14.96 -2.41
N VAL A 42 -11.73 14.92 -1.96
CA VAL A 42 -10.60 14.54 -2.81
C VAL A 42 -10.74 13.07 -3.26
N ILE A 43 -11.05 12.14 -2.35
CA ILE A 43 -11.28 10.73 -2.70
C ILE A 43 -12.46 10.56 -3.65
N GLU A 44 -13.56 11.29 -3.43
CA GLU A 44 -14.73 11.29 -4.31
C GLU A 44 -14.39 11.80 -5.71
N ALA A 45 -13.66 12.92 -5.80
CA ALA A 45 -13.19 13.47 -7.07
C ALA A 45 -12.27 12.49 -7.82
N LEU A 46 -11.34 11.82 -7.13
CA LEU A 46 -10.49 10.79 -7.73
C LEU A 46 -11.30 9.64 -8.30
N LYS A 47 -12.33 9.16 -7.58
CA LYS A 47 -13.25 8.12 -8.07
C LYS A 47 -14.02 8.57 -9.30
N MET A 48 -14.57 9.78 -9.30
CA MET A 48 -15.30 10.34 -10.46
C MET A 48 -14.44 10.46 -11.71
N GLN A 49 -13.13 10.71 -11.54
CA GLN A 49 -12.18 10.80 -12.63
C GLN A 49 -11.54 9.45 -13.00
N ASN A 50 -11.94 8.35 -12.35
CA ASN A 50 -11.29 7.03 -12.46
C ASN A 50 -9.77 7.07 -12.15
N LEU A 51 -9.34 8.03 -11.33
CA LEU A 51 -7.96 8.23 -10.87
C LEU A 51 -7.76 7.61 -9.49
N SER A 52 -8.17 6.36 -9.31
CA SER A 52 -7.87 5.66 -8.05
C SER A 52 -6.36 5.45 -7.95
N PRO A 53 -5.71 5.78 -6.81
CA PRO A 53 -4.32 5.42 -6.61
C PRO A 53 -4.20 3.91 -6.80
N LYS A 54 -3.53 3.50 -7.87
CA LYS A 54 -3.13 2.11 -8.01
C LYS A 54 -2.05 1.94 -6.95
N PHE A 55 -2.25 1.03 -6.00
CA PHE A 55 -1.16 0.59 -5.15
C PHE A 55 -0.02 0.22 -6.09
N GLU A 56 1.14 0.87 -5.92
CA GLU A 56 2.26 0.62 -6.83
C GLU A 56 2.53 -0.89 -6.90
N ASN A 57 2.55 -1.33 -8.15
CA ASN A 57 2.46 -2.71 -8.57
C ASN A 57 3.72 -3.44 -8.14
N GLY A 58 3.57 -4.66 -7.62
CA GLY A 58 4.72 -5.54 -7.35
C GLY A 58 4.64 -6.33 -6.05
N LYS A 59 3.65 -6.05 -5.19
CA LYS A 59 3.52 -6.79 -3.94
C LYS A 59 3.17 -8.26 -4.22
N ILE A 60 4.04 -9.17 -3.76
CA ILE A 60 3.88 -10.62 -3.89
C ILE A 60 3.37 -11.20 -2.57
N LEU A 61 2.32 -12.01 -2.62
CA LEU A 61 1.97 -12.90 -1.52
C LEU A 61 2.55 -14.29 -1.78
N ILE A 62 3.30 -14.85 -0.85
CA ILE A 62 3.81 -16.21 -0.92
C ILE A 62 2.93 -17.10 -0.05
N THR A 63 2.39 -18.16 -0.63
CA THR A 63 1.56 -19.17 0.03
C THR A 63 2.11 -20.57 -0.26
N PHE A 64 1.83 -21.52 0.63
CA PHE A 64 2.31 -22.89 0.53
C PHE A 64 1.19 -23.89 0.75
N VAL A 65 1.28 -25.04 0.08
CA VAL A 65 0.24 -26.09 0.15
C VAL A 65 0.30 -26.91 1.43
N SER A 66 1.47 -26.95 2.09
CA SER A 66 1.76 -27.76 3.29
C SER A 66 2.81 -27.06 4.15
N GLU A 67 2.73 -27.23 5.47
CA GLU A 67 3.63 -26.61 6.45
C GLU A 67 5.10 -27.00 6.26
N GLU A 68 5.36 -28.17 5.67
CA GLU A 68 6.71 -28.65 5.39
C GLU A 68 7.49 -27.73 4.44
N PHE A 69 6.80 -26.93 3.60
CA PHE A 69 7.42 -26.01 2.65
C PHE A 69 7.64 -24.60 3.22
N LYS A 70 7.27 -24.37 4.48
CA LYS A 70 7.35 -23.05 5.11
C LYS A 70 8.76 -22.48 5.10
N ASP A 71 9.77 -23.30 5.38
CA ASP A 71 11.17 -22.84 5.43
C ASP A 71 11.67 -22.41 4.05
N TYR A 72 11.27 -23.13 2.99
CA TYR A 72 11.54 -22.71 1.62
C TYR A 72 10.85 -21.38 1.30
N CYS A 73 9.60 -21.18 1.70
CA CYS A 73 8.92 -19.91 1.52
C CYS A 73 9.61 -18.75 2.25
N ILE A 74 10.12 -18.98 3.47
CA ILE A 74 10.90 -17.98 4.21
C ILE A 74 12.17 -17.59 3.43
N LYS A 75 12.87 -18.57 2.84
CA LYS A 75 14.00 -18.33 1.94
C LYS A 75 13.59 -17.48 0.73
N VAL A 76 12.51 -17.83 0.04
CA VAL A 76 11.99 -17.07 -1.13
C VAL A 76 11.67 -15.63 -0.75
N VAL A 77 10.95 -15.40 0.36
CA VAL A 77 10.62 -14.04 0.86
C VAL A 77 11.89 -13.23 1.08
N LYS A 78 12.90 -13.84 1.72
CA LYS A 78 14.17 -13.18 2.03
C LYS A 78 14.90 -12.76 0.75
N GLU A 79 15.07 -13.67 -0.21
CA GLU A 79 15.75 -13.39 -1.48
C GLU A 79 15.06 -12.28 -2.28
N LEU A 80 13.72 -12.29 -2.32
CA LEU A 80 12.95 -11.22 -2.98
C LEU A 80 13.17 -9.87 -2.29
N ARG A 81 13.14 -9.83 -0.95
CA ARG A 81 13.35 -8.60 -0.18
C ARG A 81 14.78 -8.06 -0.33
N GLU A 82 15.78 -8.92 -0.41
CA GLU A 82 17.17 -8.53 -0.70
C GLU A 82 17.31 -7.86 -2.07
N ARG A 83 16.39 -8.14 -2.99
CA ARG A 83 16.28 -7.50 -4.31
C ARG A 83 15.30 -6.32 -4.34
N ASN A 84 14.91 -5.80 -3.17
CA ASN A 84 13.92 -4.72 -3.01
C ASN A 84 12.50 -5.04 -3.54
N ILE A 85 12.17 -6.31 -3.74
CA ILE A 85 10.83 -6.73 -4.13
C ILE A 85 9.97 -6.87 -2.86
N ILE A 86 8.82 -6.20 -2.83
CA ILE A 86 7.90 -6.23 -1.69
C ILE A 86 7.19 -7.59 -1.68
N ALA A 87 7.56 -8.46 -0.75
CA ALA A 87 6.97 -9.79 -0.59
C ALA A 87 6.50 -10.05 0.84
N ASP A 88 5.33 -10.67 0.99
CA ASP A 88 4.78 -11.14 2.26
C ASP A 88 4.56 -12.65 2.24
N LEU A 89 4.75 -13.30 3.39
CA LEU A 89 4.41 -14.70 3.61
C LEU A 89 3.01 -14.81 4.22
N ASP A 90 2.19 -15.73 3.73
CA ASP A 90 0.95 -16.09 4.41
C ASP A 90 1.23 -16.89 5.69
N ILE A 91 1.25 -16.20 6.83
CA ILE A 91 1.42 -16.78 8.17
C ILE A 91 0.14 -17.39 8.76
N MET A 92 -1.02 -17.16 8.13
CA MET A 92 -2.33 -17.60 8.64
C MET A 92 -2.67 -19.03 8.22
N LYS A 93 -1.74 -19.74 7.56
CA LYS A 93 -1.90 -21.15 7.13
C LYS A 93 -3.16 -21.37 6.30
N ARG A 94 -3.52 -20.37 5.48
CA ARG A 94 -4.72 -20.46 4.64
C ARG A 94 -4.49 -21.52 3.58
N LYS A 95 -5.52 -22.30 3.26
CA LYS A 95 -5.54 -23.10 2.04
C LYS A 95 -5.36 -22.16 0.84
N VAL A 96 -4.68 -22.62 -0.21
CA VAL A 96 -4.36 -21.83 -1.41
C VAL A 96 -5.56 -21.01 -1.92
N LYS A 97 -6.75 -21.61 -2.03
CA LYS A 97 -7.97 -20.89 -2.45
C LYS A 97 -8.25 -19.63 -1.60
N LYS A 98 -8.18 -19.74 -0.27
CA LYS A 98 -8.40 -18.60 0.64
C LYS A 98 -7.26 -17.58 0.58
N ALA A 99 -6.02 -18.03 0.32
CA ALA A 99 -4.89 -17.13 0.10
C ALA A 99 -5.10 -16.31 -1.19
N MET A 100 -5.59 -16.94 -2.26
CA MET A 100 -5.94 -16.27 -3.52
C MET A 100 -7.06 -15.23 -3.33
N GLU A 101 -8.12 -15.58 -2.60
CA GLU A 101 -9.21 -14.65 -2.26
C GLU A 101 -8.69 -13.45 -1.45
N TYR A 102 -7.81 -13.69 -0.48
CA TYR A 102 -7.15 -12.62 0.29
C TYR A 102 -6.24 -11.75 -0.59
N ALA A 103 -5.58 -12.34 -1.58
CA ALA A 103 -4.65 -11.66 -2.46
C ALA A 103 -5.34 -10.72 -3.47
N ASN A 104 -6.53 -11.08 -3.93
CA ASN A 104 -7.20 -10.47 -5.10
C ASN A 104 -7.26 -8.94 -5.12
N ASN A 105 -7.40 -8.30 -3.94
CA ASN A 105 -7.55 -6.84 -3.84
C ASN A 105 -6.34 -6.14 -3.18
N LYS A 106 -5.27 -6.89 -2.92
CA LYS A 106 -4.14 -6.43 -2.07
C LYS A 106 -2.76 -6.73 -2.67
N TYR A 107 -2.66 -7.66 -3.60
CA TYR A 107 -1.41 -8.14 -4.16
C TYR A 107 -1.56 -8.26 -5.67
N ARG A 108 -0.50 -7.87 -6.39
CA ARG A 108 -0.44 -8.04 -7.84
C ARG A 108 -0.08 -9.47 -8.22
N TYR A 109 0.77 -10.11 -7.42
CA TYR A 109 1.27 -11.45 -7.68
C TYR A 109 1.07 -12.36 -6.49
N VAL A 110 0.91 -13.65 -6.77
CA VAL A 110 0.94 -14.72 -5.77
C VAL A 110 1.96 -15.76 -6.17
N ILE A 111 2.86 -16.11 -5.26
CA ILE A 111 3.72 -17.27 -5.38
C ILE A 111 3.07 -18.43 -4.65
N ILE A 112 2.93 -19.57 -5.32
CA ILE A 112 2.41 -20.81 -4.74
C ILE A 112 3.57 -21.81 -4.66
N VAL A 113 3.83 -22.33 -3.47
CA VAL A 113 4.89 -23.31 -3.23
C VAL A 113 4.28 -24.65 -2.83
N GLY A 114 4.58 -25.68 -3.61
CA GLY A 114 4.37 -27.08 -3.26
C GLY A 114 5.64 -27.89 -3.42
N LYS A 115 5.46 -29.21 -3.45
CA LYS A 115 6.55 -30.17 -3.51
C LYS A 115 7.48 -29.92 -4.72
N LYS A 116 6.88 -29.69 -5.89
CA LYS A 116 7.60 -29.45 -7.14
C LYS A 116 8.48 -28.20 -7.06
N GLU A 117 7.95 -27.10 -6.54
CA GLU A 117 8.66 -25.84 -6.38
C GLU A 117 9.90 -26.01 -5.49
N VAL A 118 9.76 -26.75 -4.40
CA VAL A 118 10.88 -27.02 -3.48
C VAL A 118 11.92 -27.94 -4.11
N GLU A 119 11.50 -29.03 -4.77
CA GLU A 119 12.40 -30.00 -5.40
C GLU A 119 13.22 -29.39 -6.54
N GLU A 120 12.60 -28.49 -7.32
CA GLU A 120 13.26 -27.84 -8.46
C GLU A 120 13.93 -26.50 -8.09
N ASN A 121 13.83 -26.05 -6.83
CA ASN A 121 14.27 -24.72 -6.37
C ASN A 121 13.75 -23.58 -7.27
N ARG A 122 12.46 -23.66 -7.62
CA ARG A 122 11.72 -22.69 -8.44
C ARG A 122 10.42 -22.30 -7.76
N VAL A 123 9.66 -21.40 -8.36
CA VAL A 123 8.36 -20.97 -7.85
C VAL A 123 7.33 -20.84 -8.96
N THR A 124 6.06 -21.09 -8.63
CA THR A 124 4.93 -20.75 -9.49
C THR A 124 4.44 -19.34 -9.16
N LEU A 125 4.78 -18.37 -10.00
CA LEU A 125 4.32 -16.99 -9.93
C LEU A 125 3.03 -16.82 -10.73
N ARG A 126 1.98 -16.35 -10.07
CA ARG A 126 0.68 -16.05 -10.68
C ARG A 126 0.43 -14.55 -10.68
N ASP A 127 0.09 -14.00 -11.85
CA ASP A 127 -0.43 -12.63 -11.97
C ASP A 127 -1.93 -12.63 -11.62
N MET A 128 -2.33 -11.78 -10.67
CA MET A 128 -3.70 -11.69 -10.17
C MET A 128 -4.64 -10.91 -11.08
N GLU A 129 -4.11 -10.08 -11.98
CA GLU A 129 -4.91 -9.34 -12.97
C GLU A 129 -5.14 -10.19 -14.23
N SER A 130 -4.10 -10.82 -14.77
CA SER A 130 -4.23 -11.62 -16.01
C SER A 130 -4.63 -13.08 -15.76
N GLY A 131 -4.33 -13.61 -14.56
CA GLY A 131 -4.50 -15.02 -14.23
C GLY A 131 -3.39 -15.94 -14.76
N GLU A 132 -2.42 -15.41 -15.51
CA GLU A 132 -1.29 -16.17 -16.06
C GLU A 132 -0.41 -16.72 -14.93
N GLN A 133 0.11 -17.93 -15.12
CA GLN A 133 1.06 -18.58 -14.21
C GLN A 133 2.35 -18.89 -14.94
N LYS A 134 3.47 -18.57 -14.30
CA LYS A 134 4.81 -18.87 -14.80
C LYS A 134 5.57 -19.64 -13.75
N PHE A 135 6.29 -20.66 -14.18
CA PHE A 135 7.18 -21.44 -13.34
C PHE A 135 8.61 -21.01 -13.63
N LEU A 136 9.25 -20.34 -12.68
CA LEU A 136 10.56 -19.70 -12.86
C LEU A 136 11.41 -19.75 -11.58
N GLY A 137 12.73 -19.58 -11.75
CA GLY A 137 13.68 -19.37 -10.65
C GLY A 137 13.41 -18.07 -9.91
N ILE A 138 13.84 -17.98 -8.66
CA ILE A 138 13.57 -16.81 -7.80
C ILE A 138 14.24 -15.57 -8.39
N GLU A 139 15.46 -15.73 -8.91
CA GLU A 139 16.27 -14.75 -9.62
C GLU A 139 15.63 -14.21 -10.91
N GLU A 140 14.78 -15.00 -11.57
CA GLU A 140 14.12 -14.59 -12.82
C GLU A 140 12.94 -13.61 -12.57
N ILE A 141 12.50 -13.47 -11.31
CA ILE A 141 11.40 -12.57 -10.92
C ILE A 141 11.89 -11.13 -11.02
N ASN A 142 11.45 -10.38 -12.05
CA ASN A 142 11.71 -8.95 -12.20
C ASN A 142 10.36 -8.23 -12.31
N ILE A 143 10.05 -7.40 -11.31
CA ILE A 143 8.74 -6.74 -11.15
C ILE A 143 8.96 -5.27 -10.79
#